data_AF-A0A8H8SS31-F1
#
_entry.id   AF-A0A8H8SS31-F1
#
_cell.length_a   1.000
_cell.length_b   1.000
_cell.length_c   1.000
_cell.angle_alpha   90.00
_cell.angle_beta   90.00
_cell.angle_gamma   90.00
#
_symmetry.space_group_name_H-M   'P 1'
#
loop_
_entity.id
_entity.type
_entity.pdbx_description
1 polymer ?
#
loop_
_entity_poly.entity_id
_entity_poly.type
_entity_poly.pdbx_seq_one_letter_code
_entity_poly.pdbx_strand_id
1 'polypeptide(L)'
;MSIHKSRAVSARGEEGSLSQLTTLEAVMRKQLDACIKAKTSDEAKAVMNQVVVEVQTTTKSLEQLGKVNVDATATADIAVRVACIIEILIKMLLKLSRKFGADFVVGLCGEIDIVLKGLLVTIEGLFAGILVLVLKKIVDVKTSAIMQLDLTQCAKVLGLIG
;
A
#
# COMPACT_ATOMS: atom_id res chain seq x y z
N MET A 1 31.43 -27.85 -23.05
CA MET A 1 30.52 -26.78 -23.53
C MET A 1 29.35 -26.70 -22.58
N SER A 2 29.39 -25.77 -21.63
CA SER A 2 28.46 -25.72 -20.50
C SER A 2 27.49 -24.56 -20.69
N ILE A 3 26.31 -24.84 -21.25
CA ILE A 3 25.24 -23.85 -21.44
C ILE A 3 24.08 -24.19 -20.50
N HIS A 4 24.21 -24.02 -19.18
CA HIS A 4 23.07 -24.21 -18.26
C HIS A 4 23.19 -23.46 -16.92
N LYS A 5 23.85 -22.29 -16.86
CA LYS A 5 23.96 -21.51 -15.60
C LYS A 5 23.43 -20.07 -15.63
N SER A 6 22.79 -19.62 -16.72
CA SER A 6 22.40 -18.20 -16.85
C SER A 6 20.92 -17.87 -16.60
N ARG A 7 20.00 -18.85 -16.52
CA ARG A 7 18.56 -18.56 -16.31
C ARG A 7 18.07 -18.64 -14.86
N ALA A 8 18.79 -19.33 -13.96
CA ALA A 8 18.35 -19.50 -12.57
C ALA A 8 18.72 -18.32 -11.65
N VAL A 9 19.67 -17.47 -12.05
CA VAL A 9 20.08 -16.29 -11.25
C VAL A 9 19.30 -15.02 -11.60
N SER A 10 18.64 -14.98 -12.77
CA SER A 10 17.76 -13.85 -13.16
C SER A 10 16.40 -13.94 -12.44
N ALA A 11 15.81 -15.14 -12.37
CA ALA A 11 14.52 -15.34 -11.72
C ALA A 11 14.55 -15.04 -10.20
N ARG A 12 15.68 -15.27 -9.52
CA ARG A 12 15.82 -14.95 -8.08
C ARG A 12 15.97 -13.45 -7.79
N GLY A 13 16.42 -12.66 -8.76
CA GLY A 13 16.46 -11.20 -8.64
C GLY A 13 15.07 -10.58 -8.83
N GLU A 14 14.27 -11.11 -9.76
CA GLU A 14 12.94 -10.59 -10.09
C GLU A 14 11.86 -11.04 -9.08
N GLU A 15 11.89 -12.29 -8.60
CA GLU A 15 10.99 -12.78 -7.54
C GLU A 15 11.26 -12.13 -6.18
N GLY A 16 12.53 -11.79 -5.88
CA GLY A 16 12.90 -11.11 -4.63
C GLY A 16 12.40 -9.68 -4.54
N SER A 17 12.16 -9.03 -5.67
CA SER A 17 11.94 -7.59 -5.77
C SER A 17 10.47 -7.20 -5.58
N LEU A 18 9.55 -7.97 -6.16
CA LEU A 18 8.10 -7.82 -5.92
C LEU A 18 7.63 -8.49 -4.63
N SER A 19 8.45 -9.36 -4.04
CA SER A 19 8.19 -9.94 -2.72
C SER A 19 7.99 -8.87 -1.65
N GLN A 20 8.58 -7.68 -1.82
CA GLN A 20 8.45 -6.55 -0.90
C GLN A 20 7.02 -6.03 -0.79
N LEU A 21 6.26 -6.04 -1.89
CA LEU A 21 4.83 -5.68 -1.86
C LEU A 21 4.00 -6.75 -1.16
N THR A 22 4.36 -8.02 -1.33
CA THR A 22 3.69 -9.14 -0.64
C THR A 22 3.96 -9.09 0.86
N THR A 23 5.20 -8.84 1.26
CA THR A 23 5.60 -8.61 2.65
C THR A 23 4.89 -7.39 3.22
N LEU A 24 4.85 -6.27 2.49
CA LEU A 24 4.15 -5.07 2.93
C LEU A 24 2.67 -5.34 3.18
N GLU A 25 1.99 -6.02 2.26
CA GLU A 25 0.58 -6.40 2.45
C GLU A 25 0.37 -7.23 3.73
N ALA A 26 1.22 -8.25 3.96
CA ALA A 26 1.15 -9.08 5.16
C ALA A 26 1.39 -8.27 6.44
N VAL A 27 2.38 -7.38 6.44
CA VAL A 27 2.66 -6.47 7.55
C VAL A 27 1.49 -5.52 7.78
N MET A 28 0.92 -4.93 6.74
CA MET A 28 -0.26 -4.05 6.84
C MET A 28 -1.45 -4.79 7.48
N ARG A 29 -1.69 -6.06 7.13
CA ARG A 29 -2.74 -6.87 7.77
C ARG A 29 -2.48 -7.05 9.27
N LYS A 30 -1.23 -7.33 9.66
CA LYS A 30 -0.84 -7.42 11.07
C LYS A 30 -1.04 -6.08 11.80
N GLN A 31 -0.70 -4.97 11.16
CA GLN A 31 -0.90 -3.64 11.73
C GLN A 31 -2.38 -3.28 11.83
N LEU A 32 -3.24 -3.76 10.93
CA LEU A 32 -4.68 -3.58 11.04
C LEU A 32 -5.21 -4.27 12.30
N ASP A 33 -4.76 -5.50 12.57
CA ASP A 33 -5.12 -6.22 13.79
C ASP A 33 -4.61 -5.50 15.04
N ALA A 34 -3.39 -4.95 15.00
CA ALA A 34 -2.83 -4.16 16.09
C ALA A 34 -3.64 -2.87 16.32
N CYS A 35 -4.04 -2.18 15.25
CA CYS A 35 -4.89 -1.00 15.27
C CYS A 35 -6.27 -1.30 15.90
N ILE A 36 -6.87 -2.44 15.59
CA ILE A 36 -8.13 -2.88 16.20
C ILE A 36 -7.97 -3.07 17.72
N LYS A 37 -6.83 -3.63 18.14
CA LYS A 37 -6.51 -3.94 19.54
C LYS A 37 -6.07 -2.72 20.35
N ALA A 38 -5.50 -1.70 19.71
CA ALA A 38 -4.98 -0.49 20.35
C ALA A 38 -6.05 0.19 21.23
N LYS A 39 -5.80 0.35 22.52
CA LYS A 39 -6.75 0.89 23.51
C LYS A 39 -6.58 2.40 23.72
N THR A 40 -5.38 2.91 23.46
CA THR A 40 -5.02 4.31 23.66
C THR A 40 -4.67 4.98 22.33
N SER A 41 -4.75 6.31 22.31
CA SER A 41 -4.31 7.11 21.16
C SER A 41 -2.83 6.91 20.87
N ASP A 42 -2.02 6.67 21.90
CA ASP A 42 -0.57 6.53 21.76
C ASP A 42 -0.19 5.18 21.17
N GLU A 43 -0.88 4.10 21.56
CA GLU A 43 -0.75 2.78 20.94
C GLU A 43 -1.15 2.84 19.45
N ALA A 44 -2.26 3.53 19.15
CA ALA A 44 -2.71 3.72 17.78
C ALA A 44 -1.71 4.53 16.94
N LYS A 45 -1.15 5.61 17.49
CA LYS A 45 -0.08 6.38 16.84
C LYS A 45 1.16 5.53 16.59
N ALA A 46 1.59 4.71 17.55
CA ALA A 46 2.74 3.83 17.39
C ALA A 46 2.52 2.82 16.25
N VAL A 47 1.33 2.22 16.16
CA VAL A 47 0.96 1.33 15.04
C VAL A 47 1.01 2.06 13.70
N MET A 48 0.46 3.28 13.63
CA MET A 48 0.45 4.06 12.39
C MET A 48 1.84 4.56 11.99
N ASN A 49 2.70 4.90 12.95
CA ASN A 49 4.09 5.23 12.68
C ASN A 49 4.84 4.02 12.10
N GLN A 50 4.59 2.81 12.62
CA GLN A 50 5.15 1.60 12.03
C GLN A 50 4.64 1.41 10.60
N VAL A 51 3.34 1.63 10.35
CA VAL A 51 2.78 1.58 8.99
C VAL A 51 3.51 2.53 8.02
N VAL A 52 3.75 3.77 8.45
CA VAL A 52 4.50 4.79 7.67
C VAL A 52 5.92 4.29 7.36
N VAL A 53 6.64 3.76 8.36
CA VAL A 53 8.01 3.23 8.20
C VAL A 53 8.06 2.06 7.23
N GLU A 54 7.11 1.13 7.31
CA GLU A 54 7.07 -0.05 6.44
C GLU A 54 6.80 0.36 4.99
N VAL A 55 5.84 1.25 4.75
CA VAL A 55 5.55 1.78 3.40
C VAL A 55 6.76 2.51 2.83
N GLN A 56 7.44 3.34 3.62
CA GLN A 56 8.67 4.03 3.20
C GLN A 56 9.80 3.05 2.88
N THR A 57 9.98 2.02 3.71
CA THR A 57 11.03 1.01 3.54
C THR A 57 10.81 0.22 2.26
N THR A 58 9.57 -0.22 2.01
CA THR A 58 9.19 -0.85 0.74
C THR A 58 9.41 0.09 -0.43
N THR A 59 8.98 1.35 -0.34
CA THR A 59 9.15 2.33 -1.42
C THR A 59 10.64 2.50 -1.79
N LYS A 60 11.52 2.72 -0.82
CA LYS A 60 12.97 2.83 -1.04
C LYS A 60 13.57 1.58 -1.65
N SER A 61 13.06 0.42 -1.28
CA SER A 61 13.55 -0.85 -1.80
C SER A 61 13.09 -1.07 -3.24
N LEU A 62 11.89 -0.60 -3.59
CA LEU A 62 11.36 -0.60 -4.95
C LEU A 62 12.09 0.42 -5.86
N GLU A 63 12.47 1.58 -5.35
CA GLU A 63 13.24 2.59 -6.09
C GLU A 63 14.59 2.05 -6.60
N GLN A 64 15.16 1.05 -5.92
CA GLN A 64 16.42 0.41 -6.31
C GLN A 64 16.27 -0.50 -7.53
N LEU A 65 15.05 -0.86 -7.93
CA LEU A 65 14.80 -1.87 -8.97
C LEU A 65 14.95 -1.34 -10.40
N GLY A 66 14.84 -0.03 -10.60
CA GLY A 66 14.76 0.56 -11.95
C GLY A 66 13.55 0.04 -12.74
N LYS A 67 13.36 0.47 -13.99
CA LYS A 67 12.21 0.00 -14.79
C LYS A 67 12.22 -1.51 -14.96
N VAL A 68 11.11 -2.17 -14.62
CA VAL A 68 10.95 -3.62 -14.74
C VAL A 68 9.90 -3.92 -15.80
N ASN A 69 10.24 -4.78 -16.75
CA ASN A 69 9.28 -5.25 -17.75
C ASN A 69 8.72 -6.60 -17.31
N VAL A 70 7.47 -6.62 -16.84
CA VAL A 70 6.75 -7.83 -16.45
C VAL A 70 5.56 -8.05 -17.38
N ASP A 71 5.09 -9.29 -17.49
CA ASP A 71 3.91 -9.57 -18.29
C ASP A 71 2.63 -8.96 -17.70
N ALA A 72 1.54 -8.97 -18.48
CA ALA A 72 0.27 -8.39 -18.07
C ALA A 72 -0.34 -9.07 -16.82
N THR A 73 -0.06 -10.35 -16.61
CA THR A 73 -0.55 -11.10 -15.45
C THR A 73 0.16 -10.63 -14.18
N ALA A 74 1.48 -10.51 -14.24
CA ALA A 74 2.28 -9.98 -13.14
C ALA A 74 1.93 -8.51 -12.84
N THR A 75 1.74 -7.68 -13.87
CA THR A 75 1.29 -6.29 -13.70
C THR A 75 -0.07 -6.21 -12.99
N ALA A 76 -1.00 -7.09 -13.36
CA ALA A 76 -2.31 -7.15 -12.72
C ALA A 76 -2.22 -7.62 -11.25
N ASP A 77 -1.37 -8.59 -10.92
CA ASP A 77 -1.14 -9.04 -9.54
C ASP A 77 -0.56 -7.91 -8.67
N ILE A 78 0.43 -7.18 -9.19
CA ILE A 78 1.02 -6.01 -8.51
C ILE A 78 -0.08 -4.96 -8.25
N ALA A 79 -0.89 -4.64 -9.26
CA ALA A 79 -1.97 -3.68 -9.10
C ALA A 79 -2.99 -4.10 -8.03
N VAL A 80 -3.31 -5.41 -7.95
CA VAL A 80 -4.18 -5.96 -6.90
C VAL A 80 -3.55 -5.79 -5.52
N ARG A 81 -2.26 -6.11 -5.35
CA ARG A 81 -1.56 -5.97 -4.07
C ARG A 81 -1.51 -4.53 -3.57
N VAL A 82 -1.21 -3.59 -4.47
CA VAL A 82 -1.20 -2.15 -4.16
C VAL A 82 -2.61 -1.69 -3.76
N ALA A 83 -3.64 -2.13 -4.48
CA ALA A 83 -5.03 -1.84 -4.11
C ALA A 83 -5.39 -2.41 -2.72
N CYS A 84 -4.94 -3.63 -2.39
CA CYS A 84 -5.11 -4.24 -1.07
C CYS A 84 -4.43 -3.42 0.03
N ILE A 85 -3.20 -2.95 -0.19
CA ILE A 85 -2.47 -2.10 0.77
C ILE A 85 -3.26 -0.81 1.06
N ILE A 86 -3.74 -0.14 0.01
CA ILE A 86 -4.56 1.08 0.13
C ILE A 86 -5.87 0.79 0.87
N GLU A 87 -6.52 -0.34 0.57
CA GLU A 87 -7.74 -0.73 1.27
C GLU A 87 -7.50 -0.97 2.76
N ILE A 88 -6.41 -1.64 3.13
CA ILE A 88 -6.06 -1.89 4.53
C ILE A 88 -5.81 -0.56 5.26
N LEU A 89 -5.07 0.36 4.65
CA LEU A 89 -4.83 1.70 5.20
C LEU A 89 -6.13 2.46 5.44
N ILE A 90 -7.03 2.46 4.46
CA ILE A 90 -8.36 3.07 4.63
C ILE A 90 -9.06 2.40 5.82
N LYS A 91 -9.10 1.06 5.90
CA LYS A 91 -9.73 0.35 7.03
C LYS A 91 -9.12 0.74 8.39
N MET A 92 -7.80 0.91 8.49
CA MET A 92 -7.15 1.40 9.72
C MET A 92 -7.66 2.80 10.07
N LEU A 93 -7.63 3.74 9.13
CA LEU A 93 -8.10 5.11 9.34
C LEU A 93 -9.57 5.15 9.78
N LEU A 94 -10.43 4.34 9.16
CA LEU A 94 -11.84 4.22 9.54
C LEU A 94 -12.00 3.70 10.98
N LYS A 95 -11.22 2.69 11.37
CA LYS A 95 -11.26 2.11 12.72
C LYS A 95 -10.78 3.12 13.76
N LEU A 96 -9.70 3.83 13.48
CA LEU A 96 -9.16 4.87 14.35
C LEU A 96 -10.12 6.05 14.48
N SER A 97 -10.75 6.49 13.39
CA SER A 97 -11.74 7.56 13.40
C SER A 97 -12.94 7.20 14.29
N ARG A 98 -13.45 5.98 14.16
CA ARG A 98 -14.56 5.48 14.99
C ARG A 98 -14.18 5.36 16.48
N LYS A 99 -12.91 5.15 16.80
CA LYS A 99 -12.45 4.88 18.17
C LYS A 99 -11.95 6.11 18.92
N PHE A 100 -11.24 7.00 18.23
CA PHE A 100 -10.56 8.16 18.82
C PHE A 100 -11.06 9.50 18.27
N GLY A 101 -12.00 9.49 17.32
CA GLY A 101 -12.54 10.69 16.69
C GLY A 101 -11.83 11.07 15.39
N ALA A 102 -12.45 11.97 14.62
CA ALA A 102 -11.94 12.40 13.32
C ALA A 102 -10.65 13.23 13.43
N ASP A 103 -10.53 14.11 14.44
CA ASP A 103 -9.37 14.98 14.64
C ASP A 103 -8.07 14.20 14.83
N PHE A 104 -8.15 13.06 15.52
CA PHE A 104 -7.02 12.14 15.68
C PHE A 104 -6.50 11.62 14.34
N VAL A 105 -7.42 11.27 13.43
CA VAL A 105 -7.08 10.73 12.11
C VAL A 105 -6.55 11.81 11.19
N VAL A 106 -7.08 13.03 11.25
CA VAL A 106 -6.58 14.17 10.46
C VAL A 106 -5.08 14.39 10.71
N GLY A 107 -4.63 14.29 11.96
CA GLY A 107 -3.21 14.40 12.31
C GLY A 107 -2.32 13.30 11.73
N LEU A 108 -2.86 12.10 11.49
CA LEU A 108 -2.13 10.96 10.93
C LEU A 108 -2.08 10.99 9.40
N CYS A 109 -3.09 11.59 8.79
CA CYS A 109 -3.25 11.49 7.35
C CYS A 109 -2.19 12.22 6.53
N GLY A 110 -1.59 13.29 7.05
CA GLY A 110 -0.54 14.01 6.32
C GLY A 110 0.66 13.11 6.02
N GLU A 111 1.14 12.35 7.01
CA GLU A 111 2.26 11.43 6.82
C GLU A 111 1.87 10.25 5.92
N ILE A 112 0.66 9.71 6.09
CA ILE A 112 0.15 8.59 5.29
C ILE A 112 0.02 8.99 3.82
N ASP A 113 -0.49 10.18 3.54
CA ASP A 113 -0.62 10.73 2.19
C ASP A 113 0.74 10.81 1.49
N ILE A 114 1.75 11.34 2.18
CA ILE A 114 3.12 11.46 1.64
C ILE A 114 3.69 10.09 1.29
N VAL A 115 3.61 9.11 2.19
CA VAL A 115 4.22 7.79 1.96
C VAL A 115 3.47 6.97 0.91
N LEU A 116 2.13 7.11 0.85
CA LEU A 116 1.34 6.49 -0.21
C LEU A 116 1.64 7.09 -1.57
N LYS A 117 1.74 8.41 -1.68
CA LYS A 117 2.14 9.08 -2.93
C LYS A 117 3.52 8.63 -3.37
N GLY A 118 4.48 8.52 -2.46
CA GLY A 118 5.81 7.97 -2.74
C GLY A 118 5.72 6.56 -3.34
N LEU A 119 4.99 5.66 -2.67
CA LEU A 119 4.79 4.28 -3.16
C LEU A 119 4.17 4.25 -4.55
N LEU A 120 3.11 5.03 -4.79
CA LEU A 120 2.39 5.07 -6.07
C LEU A 120 3.25 5.62 -7.21
N VAL A 121 4.00 6.70 -6.97
CA VAL A 121 4.91 7.29 -7.96
C VAL A 121 6.02 6.31 -8.31
N THR A 122 6.62 5.66 -7.30
CA THR A 122 7.65 4.65 -7.52
C THR A 122 7.11 3.50 -8.36
N ILE A 123 5.93 2.99 -8.03
CA ILE A 123 5.32 1.87 -8.75
C ILE A 123 4.94 2.25 -10.20
N GLU A 124 4.43 3.45 -10.45
CA GLU A 124 4.20 3.95 -11.82
C GLU A 124 5.51 4.11 -12.61
N GLY A 125 6.58 4.53 -11.93
CA GLY A 125 7.93 4.60 -12.51
C GLY A 125 8.48 3.23 -12.89
N LEU A 126 8.14 2.18 -12.12
CA LEU A 126 8.50 0.79 -12.40
C LEU A 126 7.64 0.18 -13.52
N PHE A 127 6.33 0.44 -13.50
CA PHE A 127 5.32 -0.16 -14.38
C PHE A 127 4.39 0.91 -14.95
N ALA A 128 4.59 1.29 -16.21
CA ALA A 128 3.76 2.32 -16.85
C ALA A 128 2.28 1.91 -16.93
N GLY A 129 1.39 2.81 -16.53
CA GLY A 129 -0.06 2.62 -16.58
C GLY A 129 -0.64 1.76 -15.45
N ILE A 130 0.18 1.37 -14.47
CA ILE A 130 -0.27 0.54 -13.35
C ILE A 130 -1.22 1.29 -12.43
N LEU A 131 -1.12 2.62 -12.30
CA LEU A 131 -2.04 3.40 -11.47
C LEU A 131 -3.49 3.29 -11.95
N VAL A 132 -3.71 3.22 -13.27
CA VAL A 132 -5.05 3.01 -13.83
C VAL A 132 -5.61 1.65 -13.41
N LEU A 133 -4.77 0.62 -13.41
CA LEU A 133 -5.16 -0.72 -12.95
C LEU A 133 -5.45 -0.73 -11.44
N VAL A 134 -4.61 -0.08 -10.63
CA VAL A 134 -4.80 0.04 -9.18
C VAL A 134 -6.15 0.70 -8.88
N LEU A 135 -6.43 1.84 -9.51
CA LEU A 135 -7.71 2.56 -9.32
C LEU A 135 -8.91 1.69 -9.70
N LYS A 136 -8.84 1.00 -10.85
CA LYS A 136 -9.88 0.06 -11.26
C LYS A 136 -10.10 -1.04 -10.23
N LYS A 137 -9.03 -1.60 -9.68
CA LYS A 137 -9.11 -2.63 -8.62
C LYS A 137 -9.71 -2.09 -7.32
N ILE A 138 -9.39 -0.87 -6.92
CA ILE A 138 -9.99 -0.25 -5.73
C ILE A 138 -11.51 -0.10 -5.89
N VAL A 139 -11.97 0.32 -7.08
CA VAL A 139 -13.41 0.45 -7.39
C VAL A 139 -14.09 -0.92 -7.44
N ASP A 140 -13.48 -1.90 -8.12
CA ASP A 140 -14.03 -3.27 -8.26
C ASP A 140 -14.17 -3.98 -6.89
N VAL A 141 -13.25 -3.73 -5.96
CA VAL A 141 -13.25 -4.36 -4.62
C VAL A 141 -14.32 -3.74 -3.70
N LYS A 142 -14.89 -2.58 -4.04
CA LYS A 142 -15.61 -1.76 -3.06
C LYS A 142 -16.98 -1.24 -3.52
N THR A 143 -18.01 -2.02 -3.23
CA THR A 143 -19.40 -1.52 -3.05
C THR A 143 -19.92 -1.63 -1.61
N SER A 144 -19.31 -2.41 -0.71
CA SER A 144 -19.90 -2.65 0.63
C SER A 144 -19.12 -2.06 1.83
N ALA A 145 -17.78 -2.10 1.83
CA ALA A 145 -16.97 -1.58 2.94
C ALA A 145 -16.71 -0.06 2.88
N ILE A 146 -16.87 0.53 1.69
CA ILE A 146 -16.66 1.95 1.38
C ILE A 146 -17.86 2.82 1.75
N MET A 147 -19.08 2.30 1.62
CA MET A 147 -20.31 3.09 1.77
C MET A 147 -20.58 3.60 3.19
N GLN A 148 -19.90 3.08 4.22
CA GLN A 148 -20.18 3.41 5.62
C GLN A 148 -19.32 4.55 6.20
N LEU A 149 -18.39 5.11 5.44
CA LEU A 149 -17.71 6.33 5.83
C LEU A 149 -17.57 7.21 4.62
N ASP A 150 -17.74 8.51 4.88
CA ASP A 150 -17.64 9.58 3.92
C ASP A 150 -16.21 9.59 3.35
N LEU A 151 -15.95 8.72 2.36
CA LEU A 151 -14.66 8.61 1.68
C LEU A 151 -14.30 9.91 1.01
N THR A 152 -15.26 10.80 0.78
CA THR A 152 -15.00 12.19 0.47
C THR A 152 -14.01 12.80 1.46
N GLN A 153 -14.10 12.52 2.76
CA GLN A 153 -13.16 13.04 3.75
C GLN A 153 -11.82 12.33 3.71
N CYS A 154 -11.78 10.99 3.69
CA CYS A 154 -10.50 10.26 3.60
C CYS A 154 -9.79 10.52 2.26
N ALA A 155 -10.53 10.63 1.17
CA ALA A 155 -10.01 10.88 -0.16
C ALA A 155 -9.68 12.36 -0.39
N LYS A 156 -10.40 13.34 0.19
CA LYS A 156 -9.93 14.74 0.26
C LYS A 156 -8.64 14.85 1.04
N VAL A 157 -8.57 14.15 2.16
CA VAL A 157 -7.40 14.14 3.02
C VAL A 157 -6.20 13.42 2.39
N LEU A 158 -6.45 12.39 1.57
CA LEU A 158 -5.43 11.72 0.74
C LEU A 158 -5.28 12.35 -0.67
N GLY A 159 -5.90 13.52 -0.93
CA GLY A 159 -5.83 14.24 -2.21
C GLY A 159 -6.32 13.45 -3.45
N LEU A 160 -7.05 12.35 -3.25
CA LEU A 160 -7.59 11.48 -4.30
C LEU A 160 -8.86 12.08 -4.95
N ILE A 161 -9.51 13.03 -4.27
CA ILE A 161 -10.65 13.79 -4.79
C ILE A 161 -10.39 15.25 -4.41
N GLY A 162 -10.22 16.12 -5.41
CA GLY A 162 -10.25 17.57 -5.23
C GLY A 162 -11.66 18.04 -4.88
#